data_AF-A0A662T8A4-F1
#
_entry.id   AF-A0A662T8A4-F1
#
_cell.length_a   1.000
_cell.length_b   1.000
_cell.length_c   1.000
_cell.angle_alpha   90.00
_cell.angle_beta   90.00
_cell.angle_gamma   90.00
#
_symmetry.space_group_name_H-M   'P 1'
#
loop_
_entity.id
_entity.type
_entity.pdbx_description
1 polymer ?
#
loop_
_entity_poly.entity_id
_entity_poly.type
_entity_poly.pdbx_seq_one_letter_code
_entity_poly.pdbx_strand_id
1 'polypeptide(L)'
;MRIVPLLKNSIVYIILLLVTLPIILLYTLLFLQSISVNLNGVIPNGFTLDHWSILSTGNIRVPGTTTQYYPNLYLVASNTFILAVIIAFTEVVLSSLAGYALSRYK
;
A
#
# COMPACT_ATOMS: atom_id res chain seq x y z
N MET A 1 8.97 -7.55 -42.78
CA MET A 1 9.69 -7.76 -41.50
C MET A 1 9.28 -6.67 -40.51
N ARG A 2 8.39 -6.94 -39.55
CA ARG A 2 7.79 -5.94 -38.62
C ARG A 2 8.66 -5.70 -37.37
N ILE A 3 9.96 -5.47 -37.53
CA ILE A 3 10.91 -5.39 -36.40
C ILE A 3 10.86 -4.02 -35.70
N VAL A 4 10.69 -2.94 -36.46
CA VAL A 4 10.63 -1.57 -35.97
C VAL A 4 9.44 -1.31 -35.01
N PRO A 5 8.19 -1.75 -35.30
CA PRO A 5 7.10 -1.57 -34.34
C PRO A 5 7.26 -2.42 -33.08
N LEU A 6 7.89 -3.60 -33.16
CA LEU A 6 8.20 -4.42 -31.99
C LEU A 6 9.23 -3.74 -31.08
N LEU A 7 10.30 -3.18 -31.64
CA LEU A 7 11.32 -2.41 -30.91
C LEU A 7 10.74 -1.18 -30.21
N LYS A 8 9.85 -0.43 -30.89
CA LYS A 8 9.19 0.73 -30.30
C LYS A 8 8.29 0.35 -29.12
N ASN A 9 7.59 -0.78 -29.21
CA ASN A 9 6.79 -1.30 -28.09
C ASN A 9 7.66 -1.79 -26.93
N SER A 10 8.82 -2.40 -27.21
CA SER A 10 9.75 -2.85 -26.17
C SER A 10 10.24 -1.71 -25.27
N ILE A 11 10.47 -0.51 -25.82
CA ILE A 11 10.88 0.67 -25.02
C ILE A 11 9.81 1.01 -23.98
N VAL A 12 8.52 1.00 -24.37
CA VAL A 12 7.41 1.28 -23.44
C VAL A 12 7.36 0.24 -22.33
N TYR A 13 7.52 -1.04 -22.65
CA TYR A 13 7.56 -2.11 -21.64
C TYR A 13 8.78 -2.02 -20.72
N ILE A 14 9.94 -1.63 -21.23
CA ILE A 14 11.14 -1.44 -20.41
C ILE A 14 10.92 -0.29 -19.41
N ILE A 15 10.37 0.85 -19.86
CA ILE A 15 10.06 1.98 -18.97
C ILE A 15 9.03 1.56 -17.92
N LEU A 16 7.95 0.89 -18.35
CA LEU A 16 6.94 0.38 -17.42
C LEU A 16 7.56 -0.56 -16.38
N LEU A 17 8.40 -1.50 -16.81
CA LEU A 17 9.08 -2.44 -15.92
C LEU A 17 9.99 -1.71 -14.95
N LEU A 18 10.81 -0.76 -15.41
CA LEU A 18 11.70 0.01 -14.53
C LEU A 18 10.95 0.82 -13.46
N VAL A 19 9.78 1.38 -13.80
CA VAL A 19 8.96 2.15 -12.86
C VAL A 19 8.21 1.23 -11.88
N THR A 20 7.75 0.05 -12.34
CA THR A 20 6.94 -0.87 -11.53
C THR A 20 7.78 -1.85 -10.70
N LEU A 21 9.00 -2.18 -11.14
CA LEU A 21 9.89 -3.13 -10.48
C LEU A 21 10.18 -2.76 -9.02
N PRO A 22 10.48 -1.50 -8.65
CA PRO A 22 10.68 -1.14 -7.25
C PRO A 22 9.44 -1.40 -6.39
N ILE A 23 8.25 -1.13 -6.91
CA ILE A 23 6.98 -1.37 -6.21
C ILE A 23 6.82 -2.87 -5.97
N ILE A 24 6.96 -3.68 -7.01
CA ILE A 24 6.83 -5.14 -6.94
C ILE A 24 7.85 -5.71 -5.94
N LEU A 25 9.10 -5.25 -5.99
CA LEU A 25 10.16 -5.69 -5.09
C LEU A 25 9.83 -5.37 -3.63
N LEU A 26 9.41 -4.14 -3.32
CA LEU A 26 9.09 -3.72 -1.96
C LEU A 26 7.93 -4.51 -1.37
N TYR A 27 6.85 -4.73 -2.14
CA TYR A 27 5.73 -5.56 -1.69
C TYR A 27 6.12 -7.03 -1.51
N THR A 28 6.97 -7.56 -2.39
CA THR A 28 7.49 -8.92 -2.25
C THR A 28 8.32 -9.07 -0.98
N LEU A 29 9.17 -8.09 -0.66
CA LEU A 29 9.97 -8.07 0.56
C LEU A 29 9.10 -8.00 1.81
N LEU A 30 8.08 -7.12 1.85
CA LEU A 30 7.14 -7.03 2.96
C LEU A 30 6.40 -8.35 3.18
N PHE A 31 5.94 -8.97 2.10
CA PHE A 31 5.27 -10.26 2.16
C PHE A 31 6.20 -11.35 2.71
N LEU A 32 7.40 -11.49 2.15
CA LEU A 32 8.38 -12.47 2.62
C LEU A 32 8.75 -12.22 4.09
N GLN A 33 8.96 -10.98 4.50
CA GLN A 33 9.24 -10.62 5.89
C GLN A 33 8.08 -11.00 6.82
N SER A 34 6.82 -10.86 6.38
CA SER A 34 5.65 -11.18 7.19
C SER A 34 5.49 -12.66 7.51
N ILE A 35 6.08 -13.55 6.70
CA ILE A 35 5.98 -15.01 6.85
C ILE A 35 7.31 -15.68 7.25
N SER A 36 8.36 -14.90 7.50
CA SER A 36 9.70 -15.42 7.77
C SER A 36 10.20 -15.01 9.14
N VAL A 37 11.04 -15.87 9.75
CA VAL A 37 11.64 -15.55 11.05
C VAL A 37 12.66 -14.43 10.89
N ASN A 38 13.51 -14.54 9.87
CA ASN A 38 14.45 -13.49 9.46
C ASN A 38 14.52 -13.43 7.93
N LEU A 39 14.92 -12.29 7.36
CA LEU A 39 15.06 -12.09 5.92
C LEU A 39 16.49 -11.58 5.61
N ASN A 40 17.24 -12.34 4.80
CA ASN A 40 18.57 -11.94 4.33
C ASN A 40 18.47 -11.47 2.88
N GLY A 41 18.29 -10.16 2.67
CA GLY A 41 18.00 -9.61 1.36
C GLY A 41 16.62 -10.05 0.88
N VAL A 42 16.55 -10.91 -0.14
CA VAL A 42 15.29 -11.50 -0.65
C VAL A 42 15.10 -12.95 -0.20
N ILE A 43 16.04 -13.52 0.54
CA ILE A 43 16.02 -14.94 0.93
C ILE A 43 15.44 -15.06 2.35
N PRO A 44 14.29 -15.73 2.51
CA PRO A 44 13.69 -15.97 3.82
C PRO A 44 14.43 -17.08 4.57
N ASN A 45 14.68 -16.85 5.86
CA ASN A 45 15.23 -17.84 6.78
C ASN A 45 14.13 -18.32 7.72
N GLY A 46 13.67 -19.55 7.51
CA GLY A 46 12.59 -20.16 8.27
C GLY A 46 11.21 -19.55 8.00
N PHE A 47 10.17 -20.27 8.35
CA PHE A 47 8.78 -19.86 8.18
C PHE A 47 8.13 -19.63 9.55
N THR A 48 7.37 -18.54 9.70
CA THR A 48 6.57 -18.24 10.91
C THR A 48 5.32 -17.45 10.54
N LEU A 49 4.28 -17.59 11.35
CA LEU A 49 3.06 -16.77 11.30
C LEU A 49 2.87 -15.93 12.58
N ASP A 50 3.88 -15.86 13.45
CA ASP A 50 3.79 -15.15 14.72
C ASP A 50 3.55 -13.65 14.52
N HIS A 51 4.05 -13.07 13.43
CA HIS A 51 3.82 -11.67 13.05
C HIS A 51 2.33 -11.37 12.79
N TRP A 52 1.54 -12.37 12.39
CA TRP A 52 0.10 -12.23 12.13
C TRP A 52 -0.76 -12.28 13.41
N SER A 53 -0.17 -12.60 14.57
CA SER A 53 -0.86 -12.54 15.87
C SER A 53 -1.38 -11.14 16.23
N ILE A 54 -0.81 -10.10 15.60
CA ILE A 54 -1.27 -8.70 15.70
C ILE A 54 -2.72 -8.58 15.22
N LEU A 55 -3.14 -9.36 14.23
CA LEU A 55 -4.55 -9.36 13.81
C LEU A 55 -5.44 -9.85 14.93
N SER A 56 -5.14 -11.00 15.54
CA SER A 56 -5.98 -11.54 16.62
C SER A 56 -6.03 -10.63 17.85
N THR A 57 -4.90 -10.05 18.25
CA THR A 57 -4.80 -9.28 19.49
C THR A 57 -5.07 -7.78 19.32
N GLY A 58 -4.91 -7.26 18.10
CA GLY A 58 -4.89 -5.82 17.80
C GLY A 58 -3.72 -5.06 18.44
N ASN A 59 -2.81 -5.74 19.15
CA ASN A 59 -1.75 -5.11 19.91
C ASN A 59 -0.48 -5.02 19.09
N ILE A 60 0.01 -3.80 18.85
CA ILE A 60 1.23 -3.55 18.10
C ILE A 60 2.32 -3.16 19.10
N ARG A 61 3.33 -4.02 19.25
CA ARG A 61 4.46 -3.77 20.15
C ARG A 61 5.42 -2.74 19.53
N VAL A 62 5.91 -1.80 20.33
CA VAL A 62 6.94 -0.86 19.89
C VAL A 62 8.27 -1.60 19.73
N PRO A 63 8.94 -1.52 18.57
CA PRO A 63 10.24 -2.18 18.35
C PRO A 63 11.25 -1.84 19.44
N GLY A 64 11.94 -2.85 19.98
CA GLY A 64 12.95 -2.67 21.02
C GLY A 64 12.43 -2.51 22.46
N THR A 65 11.11 -2.64 22.69
CA THR A 65 10.50 -2.51 24.02
C THR A 65 9.76 -3.79 24.42
N THR A 66 9.59 -4.02 25.72
CA THR A 66 8.89 -5.21 26.25
C THR A 66 7.47 -4.90 26.72
N THR A 67 7.19 -3.66 27.14
CA THR A 67 5.92 -3.26 27.77
C THR A 67 5.19 -2.14 27.04
N GLN A 68 5.76 -1.54 26.00
CA GLN A 68 5.15 -0.44 25.28
C GLN A 68 4.45 -0.90 24.00
N TYR A 69 3.24 -0.40 23.82
CA TYR A 69 2.37 -0.73 22.69
C TYR A 69 1.89 0.56 22.02
N TYR A 70 1.82 0.55 20.69
CA TYR A 70 1.11 1.58 19.94
C TYR A 70 -0.40 1.47 20.19
N PRO A 71 -1.18 2.50 19.83
CA PRO A 71 -2.63 2.39 19.82
C PRO A 71 -3.10 1.15 19.06
N ASN A 72 -4.18 0.55 19.54
CA ASN A 72 -4.70 -0.71 19.00
C ASN A 72 -4.95 -0.60 17.49
N LEU A 73 -4.55 -1.64 16.75
CA LEU A 73 -4.65 -1.73 15.29
C LEU A 73 -6.07 -1.38 14.80
N TYR A 74 -7.09 -1.95 15.44
CA TYR A 74 -8.47 -1.79 15.01
C TYR A 74 -9.00 -0.39 15.25
N LEU A 75 -8.58 0.25 16.34
CA LEU A 75 -8.92 1.65 16.63
C LEU A 75 -8.35 2.58 15.55
N VAL A 76 -7.07 2.39 15.20
CA VAL A 76 -6.41 3.22 14.18
C VAL A 76 -7.01 2.95 12.80
N ALA A 77 -7.26 1.68 12.46
CA ALA A 77 -7.87 1.28 11.21
C ALA A 77 -9.29 1.84 11.07
N SER A 78 -10.12 1.75 12.11
CA SER A 78 -11.48 2.28 12.08
C SER A 78 -11.50 3.80 11.95
N ASN A 79 -10.63 4.51 12.69
CA ASN A 79 -10.55 5.97 12.60
C ASN A 79 -10.12 6.42 11.19
N THR A 80 -9.11 5.76 10.62
CA THR A 80 -8.64 6.05 9.26
C THR A 80 -9.71 5.75 8.22
N PHE A 81 -10.42 4.63 8.37
CA PHE A 81 -11.50 4.25 7.45
C PHE A 81 -12.66 5.25 7.49
N ILE A 82 -13.12 5.62 8.69
CA ILE A 82 -14.19 6.62 8.88
C ILE A 82 -13.77 7.95 8.27
N LEU A 83 -12.54 8.39 8.54
CA LEU A 83 -12.01 9.63 7.98
C LEU A 83 -11.99 9.59 6.44
N ALA A 84 -11.52 8.50 5.84
CA ALA A 84 -11.49 8.34 4.39
C ALA A 84 -12.89 8.42 3.77
N VAL A 85 -13.90 7.79 4.40
CA VAL A 85 -15.29 7.86 3.95
C VAL A 85 -15.83 9.29 4.01
N ILE A 86 -15.59 9.99 5.12
CA ILE A 86 -16.05 11.37 5.31
C ILE A 86 -15.42 12.31 4.27
N ILE A 87 -14.10 12.19 4.07
CA ILE A 87 -13.37 13.00 3.09
C ILE A 87 -13.89 12.73 1.69
N ALA A 88 -13.97 11.46 1.27
CA ALA A 88 -14.42 11.10 -0.07
C ALA A 88 -15.86 11.59 -0.33
N PHE A 89 -16.77 11.41 0.63
CA PHE A 89 -18.14 11.91 0.51
C PHE A 89 -18.17 13.44 0.37
N THR A 90 -17.45 14.14 1.24
CA THR A 90 -17.38 15.61 1.23
C THR A 90 -16.80 16.11 -0.09
N GLU A 91 -15.72 15.50 -0.56
CA GLU A 91 -15.06 15.84 -1.81
C GLU A 91 -16.00 15.68 -3.00
N VAL A 92 -16.74 14.57 -3.08
CA VAL A 92 -17.73 14.35 -4.14
C VAL A 92 -18.83 15.41 -4.10
N VAL A 93 -19.39 15.71 -2.93
CA VAL A 93 -20.46 16.70 -2.78
C VAL A 93 -19.97 18.09 -3.18
N LEU A 94 -18.87 18.56 -2.59
CA LEU A 94 -18.35 19.90 -2.85
C LEU A 94 -17.86 20.05 -4.29
N SER A 95 -17.16 19.05 -4.83
CA SER A 95 -16.69 19.08 -6.22
C SER A 95 -17.84 19.04 -7.22
N SER A 96 -18.93 18.31 -6.92
CA SER A 96 -20.13 18.29 -7.77
C SER A 96 -20.83 19.65 -7.77
N LEU A 97 -20.98 20.29 -6.60
CA LEU A 97 -21.57 21.62 -6.48
C LEU A 97 -20.72 22.69 -7.17
N ALA A 98 -19.41 22.68 -6.94
CA ALA A 98 -18.47 23.57 -7.59
C ALA A 98 -18.44 23.36 -9.11
N GLY A 99 -18.40 22.10 -9.54
CA GLY A 99 -18.47 21.73 -10.95
C GLY A 99 -19.75 22.22 -11.62
N TYR A 100 -20.90 22.08 -10.95
CA TYR A 100 -22.17 22.62 -11.43
C TYR A 100 -22.14 24.14 -11.57
N ALA A 101 -21.68 24.86 -10.54
CA ALA A 101 -21.59 26.31 -10.56
C ALA A 101 -20.68 26.82 -11.68
N LEU A 102 -19.49 26.22 -11.84
CA LEU A 102 -18.56 26.55 -12.91
C LEU A 102 -19.14 26.26 -14.29
N SER A 103 -19.84 25.14 -14.45
CA SER A 103 -20.47 24.78 -15.74
C SER A 103 -21.53 25.77 -16.20
N ARG A 104 -22.09 26.56 -15.27
CA ARG A 104 -23.14 27.54 -15.54
C ARG A 104 -22.65 28.99 -15.46
N TYR A 105 -21.38 29.20 -15.14
CA TYR A 105 -20.76 30.52 -15.15
C TYR A 105 -20.58 30.99 -16.61
N LYS A 106 -20.97 32.24 -16.91
CA LYS A 106 -20.79 32.87 -18.22
C LYS A 106 -19.52 33.70 -18.25
#